data_AF-A0A1V5NPV8-F1
#
_entry.id   AF-A0A1V5NPV8-F1
#
_cell.length_a   1.000
_cell.length_b   1.000
_cell.length_c   1.000
_cell.angle_alpha   90.00
_cell.angle_beta   90.00
_cell.angle_gamma   90.00
#
_symmetry.space_group_name_H-M   'P 1'
#
loop_
_entity.id
_entity.type
_entity.pdbx_description
1 polymer ?
#
loop_
_entity_poly.entity_id
_entity_poly.type
_entity_poly.pdbx_seq_one_letter_code
_entity_poly.pdbx_strand_id
1 'polypeptide(L)'
;MAFRFRFQQLLNIAIHDEDAVKARLAVKDGQIAEAEAQIQKYIDEYNIGLEAKAIDLLAGRMDQVRMYPLFLARLANARSFYEEERDRLLEQRAKIVVELNEKRRIRKTYERILERDRKRYVTREQKLEQKRLDDFASRLGRLKPGEDVSEPAAPGSPGQEG
;
A
#
# COMPACT_ATOMS: atom_id res chain seq x y z
N MET A 1 12.38 4.55 -27.12
CA MET A 1 11.24 5.11 -26.34
C MET A 1 10.79 4.06 -25.34
N ALA A 2 10.83 4.34 -24.03
CA ALA A 2 10.36 3.40 -23.01
C ALA A 2 8.82 3.31 -23.03
N PHE A 3 8.27 2.10 -23.14
CA PHE A 3 6.82 1.86 -23.10
C PHE A 3 6.27 2.25 -21.73
N ARG A 4 5.51 3.35 -21.66
CA ARG A 4 4.82 3.77 -20.43
C ARG A 4 3.44 3.13 -20.39
N PHE A 5 3.19 2.32 -19.38
CA PHE A 5 1.86 1.77 -19.15
C PHE A 5 0.86 2.90 -18.86
N ARG A 6 -0.26 2.93 -19.61
CA ARG A 6 -1.28 3.98 -19.56
C ARG A 6 -1.83 4.25 -18.16
N PHE A 7 -1.83 3.25 -17.29
CA PHE A 7 -2.40 3.32 -15.94
C PHE A 7 -1.37 3.47 -14.82
N GLN A 8 -0.07 3.63 -15.14
CA GLN A 8 0.98 3.73 -14.13
C GLN A 8 0.82 4.99 -13.26
N GLN A 9 0.45 6.12 -13.87
CA GLN A 9 0.21 7.37 -13.15
C GLN A 9 -1.01 7.25 -12.21
N LEU A 10 -2.07 6.56 -12.64
CA LEU A 10 -3.27 6.34 -11.83
C LEU A 10 -2.99 5.43 -10.63
N LEU A 11 -2.14 4.41 -10.79
CA LEU A 11 -1.68 3.60 -9.66
C LEU A 11 -0.89 4.44 -8.65
N ASN A 12 0.02 5.30 -9.13
CA ASN A 12 0.82 6.15 -8.25
C ASN A 12 -0.07 7.13 -7.44
N ILE A 13 -1.08 7.71 -8.08
CA ILE A 13 -2.08 8.56 -7.39
C ILE A 13 -2.84 7.73 -6.34
N ALA A 14 -3.29 6.53 -6.68
CA ALA A 14 -4.00 5.67 -5.74
C ALA A 14 -3.15 5.25 -4.53
N ILE A 15 -1.84 5.04 -4.72
CA ILE A 15 -0.89 4.78 -3.63
C ILE A 15 -0.78 6.01 -2.72
N HIS A 16 -0.57 7.19 -3.30
CA HIS A 16 -0.46 8.43 -2.54
C HIS A 16 -1.73 8.74 -1.73
N ASP A 17 -2.91 8.56 -2.33
CA ASP A 17 -4.19 8.70 -1.66
C ASP A 17 -4.31 7.76 -0.45
N GLU A 18 -3.93 6.48 -0.62
CA GLU A 18 -3.94 5.51 0.47
C GLU A 18 -3.01 5.93 1.62
N ASP A 19 -1.81 6.41 1.29
CA ASP A 19 -0.82 6.83 2.29
C ASP A 19 -1.26 8.10 3.03
N ALA A 20 -1.94 9.03 2.35
CA ALA A 20 -2.56 10.18 2.99
C ALA A 20 -3.66 9.76 4.00
N VAL A 21 -4.45 8.72 3.69
CA VAL A 21 -5.44 8.18 4.64
C VAL A 21 -4.76 7.49 5.82
N LYS A 22 -3.68 6.72 5.58
CA LYS A 22 -2.89 6.10 6.67
C LYS A 22 -2.28 7.15 7.60
N ALA A 23 -1.74 8.24 7.05
CA ALA A 23 -1.19 9.32 7.85
C ALA A 23 -2.26 9.94 8.76
N ARG A 24 -3.46 10.22 8.23
CA ARG A 24 -4.59 10.70 9.03
C ARG A 24 -5.03 9.69 10.10
N LEU A 25 -5.02 8.40 9.79
CA LEU A 25 -5.31 7.34 10.75
C LEU A 25 -4.30 7.32 11.90
N ALA A 26 -3.00 7.43 11.60
CA ALA A 26 -1.95 7.47 12.60
C ALA A 26 -2.07 8.69 13.53
N VAL A 27 -2.44 9.86 13.00
CA VAL A 27 -2.72 11.05 13.83
C VAL A 27 -3.89 10.77 14.78
N LYS A 28 -4.96 10.13 14.29
CA LYS A 28 -6.11 9.78 15.14
C LYS A 28 -5.77 8.74 16.20
N ASP A 29 -4.95 7.75 15.87
CA ASP A 29 -4.44 6.77 16.83
C ASP A 29 -3.61 7.45 17.94
N GLY A 30 -2.80 8.44 17.58
CA GLY A 30 -2.07 9.27 18.56
C GLY A 30 -3.01 10.05 19.50
N GLN A 31 -4.04 10.70 18.95
CA GLN A 31 -5.04 11.43 19.75
C GLN A 31 -5.80 10.52 20.72
N ILE A 32 -6.13 9.29 20.30
CA ILE A 32 -6.78 8.29 21.16
C ILE A 32 -5.85 7.89 22.29
N ALA A 33 -4.59 7.59 21.98
CA ALA A 33 -3.59 7.23 23.00
C ALA A 33 -3.37 8.35 24.02
N GLU A 34 -3.36 9.62 23.58
CA GLU A 34 -3.30 10.78 24.47
C GLU A 34 -4.52 10.86 25.41
N ALA A 35 -5.74 10.67 24.87
CA ALA A 35 -6.96 10.65 25.68
C ALA A 35 -6.94 9.51 26.70
N GLU A 36 -6.54 8.30 26.29
CA GLU A 36 -6.39 7.14 27.17
C GLU A 36 -5.36 7.37 28.28
N ALA A 37 -4.24 8.02 27.96
CA ALA A 37 -3.24 8.40 28.96
C ALA A 37 -3.80 9.40 29.99
N GLN A 38 -4.60 10.38 29.57
CA GLN A 38 -5.27 11.29 30.50
C GLN A 38 -6.30 10.57 31.37
N ILE A 39 -7.09 9.66 30.80
CA ILE A 39 -8.03 8.82 31.57
C ILE A 39 -7.28 8.05 32.66
N GLN A 40 -6.18 7.38 32.29
CA GLN A 40 -5.39 6.61 33.24
C GLN A 40 -4.82 7.51 34.35
N LYS A 41 -4.28 8.67 33.99
CA LYS A 41 -3.79 9.66 34.95
C LYS A 41 -4.87 10.05 35.97
N TYR A 42 -6.10 10.35 35.52
CA TYR A 42 -7.18 10.71 36.44
C TYR A 42 -7.65 9.52 37.30
N ILE A 43 -7.58 8.29 36.80
CA ILE A 43 -7.82 7.08 37.61
C ILE A 43 -6.79 6.98 38.73
N ASP A 44 -5.52 7.15 38.40
CA ASP A 44 -4.43 7.05 39.37
C ASP A 44 -4.52 8.17 40.43
N GLU A 45 -4.74 9.42 40.01
CA GLU A 45 -4.95 10.56 40.91
C GLU A 45 -6.18 10.36 41.81
N TYR A 46 -7.26 9.77 41.28
CA TYR A 46 -8.47 9.48 42.05
C TYR A 46 -8.19 8.42 43.13
N ASN A 47 -7.46 7.36 42.79
CA ASN A 47 -7.09 6.30 43.73
C ASN A 47 -6.17 6.83 44.84
N ILE A 48 -5.15 7.61 44.47
CA ILE A 48 -4.27 8.29 45.44
C ILE A 48 -5.10 9.20 46.37
N GLY A 49 -6.07 9.93 45.81
CA GLY A 49 -6.98 10.76 46.60
C GLY A 49 -7.85 9.96 47.58
N LEU A 50 -8.30 8.76 47.21
CA LEU A 50 -9.03 7.87 48.11
C LEU A 50 -8.16 7.33 49.25
N GLU A 51 -6.93 6.95 48.95
CA GLU A 51 -5.97 6.49 49.96
C GLU A 51 -5.64 7.62 50.96
N ALA A 52 -5.35 8.81 50.44
CA ALA A 52 -5.10 10.00 51.26
C ALA A 52 -6.30 10.34 52.16
N LYS A 53 -7.53 10.25 51.63
CA LYS A 53 -8.76 10.42 52.41
C LYS A 53 -8.86 9.40 53.53
N ALA A 54 -8.53 8.13 53.28
CA ALA A 54 -8.56 7.09 54.29
C ALA A 54 -7.54 7.37 55.41
N ILE A 55 -6.32 7.79 55.05
CA ILE A 55 -5.27 8.18 56.00
C ILE A 55 -5.73 9.37 56.86
N ASP A 56 -6.31 10.40 56.25
CA ASP A 56 -6.80 11.59 56.96
C ASP A 56 -7.96 11.27 57.90
N LEU A 57 -8.84 10.35 57.49
CA LEU A 57 -9.95 9.88 58.33
C LEU A 57 -9.43 9.14 59.56
N LEU A 58 -8.44 8.25 59.39
CA LEU A 58 -7.79 7.54 60.50
C LEU A 58 -7.03 8.49 61.44
N ALA A 59 -6.45 9.56 60.88
CA ALA A 59 -5.77 10.60 61.65
C ALA A 59 -6.72 11.62 62.31
N GLY A 60 -8.04 11.49 62.14
CA GLY A 60 -9.03 12.41 62.69
C GLY A 60 -9.02 13.82 62.07
N ARG A 61 -8.38 14.00 60.91
CA ARG A 61 -8.27 15.30 60.20
C ARG A 61 -9.54 15.61 59.41
N MET A 62 -10.64 15.81 60.12
CA MET A 62 -11.99 15.96 59.52
C MET A 62 -12.11 17.17 58.58
N ASP A 63 -11.37 18.25 58.81
CA ASP A 63 -11.37 19.42 57.92
C ASP A 63 -10.83 19.07 56.53
N GLN A 64 -9.81 18.21 56.45
CA GLN A 64 -9.29 17.70 55.18
C GLN A 64 -10.26 16.70 54.54
N VAL A 65 -10.81 15.78 55.34
CA VAL A 65 -11.78 14.77 54.88
C VAL A 65 -12.98 15.41 54.16
N ARG A 66 -13.45 16.57 54.63
CA ARG A 66 -14.56 17.32 54.04
C ARG A 66 -14.27 17.88 52.64
N MET A 67 -12.99 18.07 52.27
CA MET A 67 -12.60 18.61 50.97
C MET A 67 -12.52 17.53 49.88
N TYR A 68 -12.26 16.27 50.24
CA TYR A 68 -12.11 15.18 49.28
C TYR A 68 -13.33 14.94 48.37
N PRO A 69 -14.60 15.03 48.82
CA PRO A 69 -15.74 14.81 47.93
C PRO A 69 -15.72 15.72 46.69
N LEU A 70 -15.41 17.00 46.86
CA LEU A 70 -15.34 17.96 45.75
C LEU A 70 -14.14 17.68 44.84
N PHE A 71 -12.99 17.35 45.44
CA PHE A 71 -11.78 16.99 44.70
C PHE A 71 -11.97 15.73 43.85
N LEU A 72 -12.49 14.66 44.45
CA LEU A 72 -12.75 13.38 43.79
C LEU A 72 -13.83 13.53 42.71
N ALA A 73 -14.89 14.31 42.96
CA ALA A 73 -15.91 14.60 41.96
C ALA A 73 -15.33 15.34 40.75
N ARG A 74 -14.41 16.30 40.97
CA ARG A 74 -13.70 16.99 39.89
C ARG A 74 -12.88 16.02 39.03
N LEU A 75 -12.15 15.10 39.65
CA LEU A 75 -11.37 14.09 38.93
C LEU A 75 -12.27 13.14 38.13
N ALA A 76 -13.37 12.68 38.72
CA ALA A 76 -14.35 11.82 38.04
C ALA A 76 -14.98 12.53 36.82
N ASN A 77 -15.35 13.80 36.95
CA ASN A 77 -15.88 14.60 35.84
C ASN A 77 -14.84 14.81 34.73
N ALA A 78 -13.58 15.10 35.10
CA ALA A 78 -12.49 15.24 34.14
C ALA A 78 -12.24 13.92 33.38
N ARG A 79 -12.24 12.79 34.10
CA ARG A 79 -12.16 11.46 33.49
C ARG A 79 -13.30 11.21 32.51
N SER A 80 -14.55 11.47 32.91
CA SER A 80 -15.73 11.29 32.04
C SER A 80 -15.62 12.09 30.75
N PHE A 81 -15.10 13.33 30.82
CA PHE A 81 -14.86 14.15 29.63
C PHE A 81 -13.89 13.48 28.64
N TYR A 82 -12.77 12.93 29.12
CA TYR A 82 -11.82 12.23 28.23
C TYR A 82 -12.34 10.88 27.74
N GLU A 83 -13.20 10.19 28.51
CA GLU A 83 -13.89 8.98 28.05
C GLU A 83 -14.82 9.30 26.86
N GLU A 84 -15.62 10.36 26.96
CA GLU A 84 -16.46 10.81 25.84
C GLU A 84 -15.62 11.23 24.62
N GLU A 85 -14.51 11.95 24.84
CA GLU A 85 -13.63 12.37 23.75
C GLU A 85 -12.97 11.17 23.06
N ARG A 86 -12.50 10.18 23.81
CA ARG A 86 -11.98 8.92 23.27
C ARG A 86 -13.03 8.23 22.40
N ASP A 87 -14.28 8.16 22.85
CA ASP A 87 -15.35 7.50 22.10
C ASP A 87 -15.66 8.24 20.79
N ARG A 88 -15.70 9.57 20.80
CA ARG A 88 -15.81 10.39 19.59
C ARG A 88 -14.64 10.17 18.63
N LEU A 89 -13.42 10.08 19.15
CA LEU A 89 -12.22 9.81 18.34
C LEU A 89 -12.27 8.40 17.73
N LEU A 90 -12.75 7.39 18.46
CA LEU A 90 -12.94 6.03 17.96
C LEU A 90 -13.96 5.97 16.82
N GLU A 91 -15.07 6.71 16.92
CA GLU A 91 -16.04 6.83 15.82
C GLU A 91 -15.42 7.49 14.57
N GLN A 92 -14.64 8.56 14.76
CA GLN A 92 -13.92 9.21 13.66
C GLN A 92 -12.90 8.26 13.02
N ARG A 93 -12.16 7.51 13.85
CA ARG A 93 -11.20 6.49 13.41
C ARG A 93 -11.90 5.42 12.58
N ALA A 94 -13.06 4.93 13.00
CA ALA A 94 -13.82 3.93 12.24
C ALA A 94 -14.19 4.43 10.83
N LYS A 95 -14.59 5.69 10.69
CA LYS A 95 -14.87 6.31 9.37
C LYS A 95 -13.64 6.34 8.47
N ILE A 96 -12.47 6.69 9.03
CA ILE A 96 -11.20 6.71 8.28
C ILE A 96 -10.78 5.30 7.86
N VAL A 97 -11.02 4.28 8.69
CA VAL A 97 -10.74 2.88 8.34
C VAL A 97 -11.61 2.42 7.16
N VAL A 98 -12.88 2.83 7.12
CA VAL A 98 -13.75 2.55 5.98
C VAL A 98 -13.19 3.19 4.71
N GLU A 99 -12.82 4.48 4.76
CA GLU A 99 -12.18 5.19 3.64
C GLU A 99 -10.88 4.49 3.19
N LEU A 100 -10.04 4.06 4.13
CA LEU A 100 -8.80 3.34 3.82
C LEU A 100 -9.06 2.04 3.05
N ASN A 101 -10.12 1.31 3.42
CA ASN A 101 -10.51 0.09 2.72
C ASN A 101 -10.97 0.36 1.30
N GLU A 102 -11.68 1.47 1.05
CA GLU A 102 -12.05 1.91 -0.30
C GLU A 102 -10.82 2.25 -1.14
N LYS A 103 -9.89 3.05 -0.60
CA LYS A 103 -8.64 3.42 -1.29
C LYS A 103 -7.79 2.19 -1.62
N ARG A 104 -7.69 1.23 -0.69
CA ARG A 104 -7.03 -0.07 -0.95
C ARG A 104 -7.68 -0.87 -2.08
N ARG A 105 -9.01 -0.86 -2.18
CA ARG A 105 -9.72 -1.53 -3.30
C ARG A 105 -9.41 -0.86 -4.63
N ILE A 106 -9.37 0.47 -4.66
CA ILE A 106 -9.01 1.26 -5.85
C ILE A 106 -7.57 0.95 -6.27
N ARG A 107 -6.61 0.98 -5.35
CA ARG A 107 -5.20 0.63 -5.63
C ARG A 107 -5.08 -0.77 -6.26
N LYS A 108 -5.68 -1.78 -5.61
CA LYS A 108 -5.70 -3.17 -6.13
C LYS A 108 -6.31 -3.29 -7.52
N THR A 109 -7.29 -2.45 -7.84
CA THR A 109 -7.90 -2.42 -9.17
C THR A 109 -6.89 -1.96 -10.22
N TYR A 110 -6.17 -0.87 -9.96
CA TYR A 110 -5.14 -0.37 -10.86
C TYR A 110 -3.92 -1.30 -10.96
N GLU A 111 -3.51 -1.96 -9.87
CA GLU A 111 -2.48 -3.00 -9.88
C GLU A 111 -2.85 -4.12 -10.87
N ARG A 112 -4.07 -4.66 -10.79
CA ARG A 112 -4.55 -5.71 -11.69
C ARG A 112 -4.62 -5.27 -13.15
N ILE A 113 -5.01 -4.03 -13.41
CA ILE A 113 -5.04 -3.48 -14.77
C ILE A 113 -3.63 -3.44 -15.35
N LEU A 114 -2.66 -2.95 -14.56
CA LEU A 114 -1.25 -2.90 -14.97
C LEU A 114 -0.64 -4.28 -15.18
N GLU A 115 -0.95 -5.26 -14.33
CA GLU A 115 -0.51 -6.64 -14.52
C GLU A 115 -1.05 -7.23 -15.84
N ARG A 116 -2.32 -6.97 -16.17
CA ARG A 116 -2.93 -7.43 -17.43
C ARG A 116 -2.28 -6.75 -18.63
N ASP A 117 -2.01 -5.45 -18.57
CA ASP A 117 -1.34 -4.72 -19.64
C ASP A 117 0.10 -5.20 -19.82
N ARG A 118 0.83 -5.47 -18.73
CA ARG A 118 2.18 -6.07 -18.76
C ARG A 118 2.17 -7.42 -19.44
N LYS A 119 1.26 -8.32 -19.07
CA LYS A 119 1.11 -9.64 -19.71
C LYS A 119 0.83 -9.50 -21.21
N ARG A 120 -0.11 -8.63 -21.58
CA ARG A 120 -0.44 -8.36 -22.99
C ARG A 120 0.74 -7.80 -23.78
N TYR A 121 1.52 -6.90 -23.17
CA TYR A 121 2.71 -6.32 -23.79
C TYR A 121 3.77 -7.39 -24.06
N VAL A 122 4.13 -8.18 -23.04
CA VAL A 122 5.12 -9.27 -23.16
C VAL A 122 4.71 -10.27 -24.24
N THR A 123 3.45 -10.71 -24.26
CA THR A 123 2.96 -11.64 -25.30
C THR A 123 3.03 -11.03 -26.70
N ARG A 124 2.82 -9.71 -26.86
CA ARG A 124 2.94 -9.05 -28.17
C ARG A 124 4.40 -8.95 -28.61
N GLU A 125 5.30 -8.55 -27.73
CA GLU A 125 6.74 -8.47 -28.02
C GLU A 125 7.28 -9.86 -28.42
N GLN A 126 6.96 -10.91 -27.66
CA GLN A 126 7.35 -12.29 -28.00
C GLN A 126 6.84 -12.73 -29.38
N LYS A 127 5.57 -12.40 -29.72
CA LYS A 127 5.02 -12.70 -31.06
C LYS A 127 5.70 -11.90 -32.17
N LEU A 128 6.10 -10.65 -31.90
CA LEU A 128 6.83 -9.81 -32.85
C LEU A 128 8.24 -10.34 -33.07
N GLU A 129 8.94 -10.73 -32.00
CA GLU A 129 10.27 -11.35 -32.07
C GLU A 129 10.23 -12.69 -32.80
N GLN A 130 9.25 -13.54 -32.49
CA GLN A 130 9.08 -14.82 -33.18
C GLN A 130 8.83 -14.61 -34.68
N LYS A 131 7.93 -13.68 -35.06
CA LYS A 131 7.74 -13.32 -36.47
C LYS A 131 9.01 -12.82 -37.15
N ARG A 132 9.81 -12.00 -36.47
CA ARG A 132 11.10 -11.53 -37.00
C ARG A 132 12.07 -12.69 -37.23
N LEU A 133 12.13 -13.65 -36.31
CA LEU A 133 12.96 -14.85 -36.45
C LEU A 133 12.47 -15.75 -37.59
N ASP A 134 11.16 -15.97 -37.71
CA ASP A 134 10.54 -16.76 -38.78
C ASP A 134 10.76 -16.12 -40.16
N ASP A 135 10.59 -14.79 -40.26
CA ASP A 135 10.88 -14.03 -41.48
C ASP A 135 12.36 -14.10 -41.86
N PHE A 136 13.26 -14.03 -40.87
CA PHE A 136 14.70 -14.17 -41.09
C PHE A 136 15.08 -15.57 -41.56
N ALA A 137 14.55 -16.61 -40.91
CA ALA A 137 14.73 -18.01 -41.31
C ALA A 137 14.19 -18.27 -42.73
N SER A 138 13.03 -17.69 -43.07
CA SER A 138 12.43 -17.79 -44.40
C SER A 138 13.28 -17.12 -45.48
N ARG A 139 13.91 -15.97 -45.17
CA ARG A 139 14.86 -15.29 -46.07
C ARG A 139 16.14 -16.11 -46.27
N LEU A 140 16.65 -16.72 -45.21
CA LEU A 140 17.82 -17.62 -45.27
C LEU A 140 17.52 -18.91 -46.07
N GLY A 141 16.32 -19.48 -45.92
CA GLY A 141 15.87 -20.62 -46.71
C GLY A 141 15.71 -20.30 -48.20
N ARG A 142 15.24 -19.09 -48.54
CA ARG A 142 15.19 -18.60 -49.94
C ARG A 142 16.57 -18.28 -50.51
N LEU A 143 17.55 -17.99 -49.67
CA LEU A 143 18.97 -17.82 -50.04
C LEU A 143 19.70 -19.16 -50.26
N LYS A 144 19.01 -20.30 -50.15
CA LYS A 144 19.41 -21.54 -50.84
C LYS A 144 18.60 -21.70 -52.12
N PRO A 145 18.94 -21.00 -53.23
CA PRO A 145 18.62 -21.51 -54.55
C PRO A 145 19.56 -22.69 -54.82
N GLY A 146 19.06 -23.69 -55.54
CA GLY A 146 19.79 -24.91 -55.86
C GLY A 146 21.20 -24.63 -56.41
N GLU A 147 22.14 -25.45 -55.95
CA GLU A 147 23.23 -25.91 -56.81
C GLU A 147 22.63 -26.83 -57.89
N ASP A 148 21.85 -26.25 -58.80
CA ASP A 148 21.61 -26.83 -60.13
C ASP A 148 22.55 -26.09 -61.08
N VAL A 149 23.86 -26.34 -60.94
CA VAL A 149 24.82 -26.02 -62.00
C VAL A 149 24.72 -27.16 -63.01
N SER A 150 23.83 -26.97 -63.97
CA SER A 150 23.87 -27.68 -65.24
C SER A 150 25.28 -27.53 -65.81
N GLU A 151 25.96 -28.66 -65.99
CA GLU A 151 27.23 -28.75 -66.71
C GLU A 151 27.08 -28.09 -68.08
N PRO A 152 27.92 -27.10 -68.45
CA PRO A 152 28.02 -26.71 -69.83
C PRO A 152 28.74 -27.83 -70.58
N ALA A 153 28.05 -28.39 -71.58
CA ALA A 153 28.61 -29.33 -72.54
C ALA A 153 29.97 -28.83 -73.07
N ALA A 154 31.01 -29.63 -72.87
CA ALA A 154 32.34 -29.36 -73.40
C ALA A 154 32.31 -29.39 -74.94
N PRO A 155 32.86 -28.38 -75.64
CA PRO A 155 33.04 -28.46 -77.08
C PRO A 155 34.21 -29.40 -77.40
N GLY A 156 34.00 -30.27 -78.40
CA GLY A 156 34.98 -31.25 -78.85
C GLY A 156 36.30 -30.62 -79.29
N SER A 157 37.41 -31.26 -78.91
CA SER A 157 38.73 -30.97 -79.48
C SER A 157 38.94 -31.77 -80.76
N PRO A 158 39.40 -31.13 -81.85
CA PRO A 158 39.72 -31.80 -83.11
C PRO A 158 41.06 -32.53 -82.99
N GLY A 159 41.18 -33.64 -83.71
CA GLY A 159 42.38 -34.47 -83.73
C GLY A 159 43.60 -33.82 -84.41
N GLN A 160 44.77 -34.37 -84.09
CA GLN A 160 46.01 -34.42 -84.86
C GLN A 160 46.92 -35.42 -84.14
N GLU A 161 47.09 -36.64 -84.68
CA GLU A 161 48.20 -37.07 -85.56
C GLU A 161 49.58 -37.03 -84.91
N GLY A 162 50.22 -38.22 -84.85
CA GLY A 162 51.59 -38.44 -84.38
C GLY A 162 51.81 -39.84 -83.83
#